data_AF-A0A8T3QAT4-F1
#
_entry.id   AF-A0A8T3QAT4-F1
#
_cell.length_a   1.000
_cell.length_b   1.000
_cell.length_c   1.000
_cell.angle_alpha   90.00
_cell.angle_beta   90.00
_cell.angle_gamma   90.00
#
_symmetry.space_group_name_H-M   'P 1'
#
loop_
_entity.id
_entity.type
_entity.pdbx_description
1 polymer ?
#
loop_
_entity_poly.entity_id
_entity_poly.type
_entity_poly.pdbx_seq_one_letter_code
_entity_poly.pdbx_strand_id
1 'polypeptide(L)'
;ALFLGEWLLGSIGWGVLHGVLLFSAIAVAAILLALGVAGRRLARAFLIAAAIGAAVAVMLALDAPNRLYTALGDGLVPGVEPGVRPLVVGTALGALLGLVVGAVMALRLGSGGSRIIALAGAVIVGALIGAFSAITFGVQIGIGLGLAVGYLAWIALMATEVARGGVDFDALKARFYPSQTIDTSKETLEWLQRRMPPGIGS
;
A
#
# COMPACT_ATOMS: atom_id res chain seq x y z
N ALA A 1 11.65 6.84 -19.63
CA ALA A 1 10.39 6.84 -18.86
C ALA A 1 9.49 8.01 -19.22
N LEU A 2 10.00 9.25 -19.25
CA LEU A 2 9.20 10.48 -19.47
C LEU A 2 8.38 10.48 -20.78
N PHE A 3 9.00 10.14 -21.92
CA PHE A 3 8.32 10.08 -23.22
C PHE A 3 7.25 8.97 -23.30
N LEU A 4 7.48 7.83 -22.65
CA LEU A 4 6.53 6.72 -22.64
C LEU A 4 5.29 7.06 -21.81
N GLY A 5 5.45 7.85 -20.73
CA GLY A 5 4.34 8.31 -19.88
C GLY A 5 3.44 9.33 -20.56
N GLU A 6 4.01 10.26 -21.33
CA GLU A 6 3.24 11.17 -22.18
C GLU A 6 2.48 10.39 -23.27
N TRP A 7 3.14 9.44 -23.92
CA TRP A 7 2.54 8.64 -24.99
C TRP A 7 1.44 7.68 -24.50
N LEU A 8 1.63 6.99 -23.37
CA LEU A 8 0.64 6.03 -22.83
C LEU A 8 -0.49 6.69 -22.04
N LEU A 9 -0.18 7.74 -21.27
CA LEU A 9 -1.08 8.27 -20.24
C LEU A 9 -1.48 9.73 -20.48
N GLY A 10 -1.01 10.34 -21.58
CA GLY A 10 -1.34 11.69 -21.99
C GLY A 10 -0.72 12.79 -21.12
N SER A 11 0.18 12.45 -20.18
CA SER A 11 0.87 13.44 -19.35
C SER A 11 2.20 12.93 -18.80
N ILE A 12 3.20 13.81 -18.81
CA ILE A 12 4.49 13.61 -18.13
C ILE A 12 4.29 13.37 -16.63
N GLY A 13 3.28 13.99 -16.02
CA GLY A 13 2.98 13.85 -14.59
C GLY A 13 2.66 12.41 -14.19
N TRP A 14 1.93 11.67 -15.03
CA TRP A 14 1.65 10.26 -14.79
C TRP A 14 2.91 9.40 -14.85
N GLY A 15 3.80 9.68 -15.81
CA GLY A 15 5.09 8.99 -15.91
C GLY A 15 5.96 9.17 -14.67
N VAL A 16 6.03 10.40 -14.14
CA VAL A 16 6.76 10.70 -12.90
C VAL A 16 6.10 10.00 -11.70
N LEU A 17 4.77 10.10 -11.56
CA LEU A 17 4.04 9.47 -10.46
C LEU A 17 4.25 7.95 -10.43
N HIS A 18 4.10 7.27 -11.56
CA HIS A 18 4.32 5.82 -11.64
C HIS A 18 5.77 5.43 -11.42
N GLY A 19 6.72 6.23 -11.92
CA GLY A 19 8.14 6.03 -11.64
C GLY A 19 8.41 6.08 -10.13
N VAL A 20 7.97 7.14 -9.46
CA VAL A 20 8.15 7.32 -8.01
C VAL A 20 7.49 6.19 -7.24
N LEU A 21 6.25 5.82 -7.56
CA LEU A 21 5.53 4.75 -6.87
C LEU A 21 6.20 3.38 -7.07
N LEU A 22 6.59 3.06 -8.31
CA LEU A 22 7.27 1.80 -8.63
C LEU A 22 8.62 1.71 -7.91
N PHE A 23 9.46 2.74 -7.99
CA PHE A 23 10.76 2.74 -7.31
C PHE A 23 10.62 2.72 -5.79
N SER A 24 9.62 3.41 -5.24
CA SER A 24 9.32 3.33 -3.80
C SER A 24 8.91 1.91 -3.39
N ALA A 25 8.04 1.26 -4.17
CA ALA A 25 7.63 -0.11 -3.91
C ALA A 25 8.80 -1.10 -4.01
N ILE A 26 9.66 -0.96 -5.03
CA ILE A 26 10.87 -1.77 -5.18
C ILE A 26 11.84 -1.53 -4.02
N ALA A 27 12.05 -0.28 -3.60
CA ALA A 27 12.91 0.05 -2.47
C ALA A 27 12.40 -0.62 -1.17
N VAL A 28 11.09 -0.53 -0.90
CA VAL A 28 10.47 -1.23 0.22
C VAL A 28 10.69 -2.75 0.10
N ALA A 29 10.41 -3.35 -1.06
CA ALA A 29 10.60 -4.78 -1.27
C ALA A 29 12.05 -5.21 -1.04
N ALA A 30 13.02 -4.42 -1.52
CA ALA A 30 14.45 -4.68 -1.33
C ALA A 30 14.86 -4.59 0.14
N ILE A 31 14.37 -3.59 0.88
CA ILE A 31 14.58 -3.47 2.33
C ILE A 31 14.00 -4.70 3.04
N LEU A 32 12.79 -5.13 2.69
CA LEU A 32 12.18 -6.30 3.33
C LEU A 32 12.92 -7.60 3.01
N LEU A 33 13.41 -7.77 1.78
CA LEU A 33 14.30 -8.88 1.44
C LEU A 33 15.58 -8.86 2.28
N ALA A 34 16.19 -7.68 2.47
CA ALA A 34 17.38 -7.51 3.30
C ALA A 34 17.10 -7.84 4.78
N LEU A 35 15.91 -7.51 5.27
CA LEU A 35 15.40 -7.87 6.60
C LEU A 35 14.99 -9.34 6.73
N GLY A 36 15.20 -10.16 5.71
CA GLY A 36 14.94 -11.61 5.76
C GLY A 36 13.51 -12.03 5.43
N VAL A 37 12.66 -11.12 4.94
CA VAL A 37 11.32 -11.49 4.45
C VAL A 37 11.46 -12.39 3.23
N ALA A 38 10.79 -13.55 3.26
CA ALA A 38 10.89 -14.53 2.17
C ALA A 38 10.38 -13.96 0.83
N GLY A 39 11.20 -14.05 -0.22
CA GLY A 39 10.85 -13.53 -1.55
C GLY A 39 9.54 -14.08 -2.12
N ARG A 40 9.15 -15.31 -1.79
CA ARG A 40 7.85 -15.89 -2.17
C ARG A 40 6.66 -15.09 -1.62
N ARG A 41 6.76 -14.55 -0.39
CA ARG A 41 5.70 -13.73 0.20
C ARG A 41 5.58 -12.39 -0.51
N LEU A 42 6.71 -11.76 -0.83
CA LEU A 42 6.74 -10.49 -1.57
C LEU A 42 6.22 -10.66 -3.01
N ALA A 43 6.57 -11.76 -3.67
CA ALA A 43 6.04 -12.09 -4.99
C ALA A 43 4.52 -12.31 -4.96
N ARG A 44 4.00 -13.01 -3.94
CA ARG A 44 2.55 -13.15 -3.76
C ARG A 44 1.87 -11.80 -3.54
N ALA A 45 2.45 -10.93 -2.71
CA ALA A 45 1.92 -9.58 -2.49
C ALA A 45 1.89 -8.76 -3.80
N PHE A 46 2.95 -8.87 -4.62
CA PHE A 46 3.00 -8.25 -5.94
C PHE A 46 1.88 -8.77 -6.86
N LEU A 47 1.69 -10.09 -6.94
CA LEU A 47 0.64 -10.68 -7.80
C LEU A 47 -0.77 -10.25 -7.38
N ILE A 48 -1.05 -10.24 -6.07
CA ILE A 48 -2.34 -9.77 -5.55
C ILE A 48 -2.54 -8.29 -5.90
N ALA A 49 -1.53 -7.46 -5.68
CA ALA A 49 -1.60 -6.04 -5.96
C ALA A 49 -1.73 -5.74 -7.47
N ALA A 50 -1.04 -6.50 -8.32
CA ALA A 50 -1.18 -6.41 -9.77
C ALA A 50 -2.60 -6.78 -10.22
N ALA A 51 -3.19 -7.83 -9.65
CA ALA A 51 -4.58 -8.19 -9.92
C ALA A 51 -5.58 -7.11 -9.48
N ILE A 52 -5.37 -6.50 -8.29
CA ILE A 52 -6.17 -5.36 -7.82
C ILE A 52 -6.06 -4.18 -8.78
N GLY A 53 -4.83 -3.80 -9.15
CA GLY A 53 -4.60 -2.67 -10.07
C GLY A 53 -5.19 -2.91 -11.45
N ALA A 54 -5.08 -4.13 -11.99
CA ALA A 54 -5.69 -4.52 -13.26
C ALA A 54 -7.22 -4.47 -13.19
N ALA A 55 -7.83 -4.99 -12.11
CA ALA A 55 -9.27 -4.93 -11.91
C ALA A 55 -9.76 -3.47 -11.85
N VAL A 56 -9.08 -2.60 -11.10
CA VAL A 56 -9.42 -1.17 -11.02
C VAL A 56 -9.25 -0.49 -12.38
N ALA A 57 -8.15 -0.76 -13.10
CA ALA A 57 -7.92 -0.22 -14.43
C ALA A 57 -9.07 -0.59 -15.38
N VAL A 58 -9.47 -1.86 -15.41
CA VAL A 58 -10.56 -2.35 -16.26
C VAL A 58 -11.90 -1.73 -15.84
N MET A 59 -12.20 -1.69 -14.55
CA MET A 59 -13.45 -1.10 -14.05
C MET A 59 -13.58 0.36 -14.44
N LEU A 60 -12.51 1.16 -14.27
CA LEU A 60 -12.52 2.58 -14.60
C LEU A 60 -12.48 2.82 -16.11
N ALA A 61 -11.70 2.05 -16.87
CA ALA A 61 -11.62 2.20 -18.33
C ALA A 61 -12.93 1.83 -19.05
N LEU A 62 -13.77 0.99 -18.43
CA LEU A 62 -15.08 0.61 -18.96
C LEU A 62 -16.23 1.45 -18.40
N ASP A 63 -15.94 2.48 -17.59
CA ASP A 63 -16.91 3.28 -16.85
C ASP A 63 -17.91 2.42 -16.04
N ALA A 64 -17.45 1.25 -15.56
CA ALA A 64 -18.32 0.26 -14.92
C ALA A 64 -19.03 0.82 -13.67
N PRO A 65 -18.38 1.60 -12.77
CA PRO A 65 -19.07 2.17 -11.62
C PRO A 65 -20.13 3.20 -12.04
N ASN A 66 -19.82 4.09 -12.98
CA ASN A 66 -20.78 5.08 -13.48
C ASN A 66 -22.02 4.39 -14.06
N ARG A 67 -21.85 3.39 -14.93
CA ARG A 67 -22.97 2.63 -15.51
C ARG A 67 -23.80 1.92 -14.46
N LEU A 68 -23.16 1.32 -13.46
CA LEU A 68 -23.84 0.68 -12.34
C LEU A 68 -24.67 1.69 -11.55
N TYR A 69 -24.11 2.86 -11.23
CA TYR A 69 -24.81 3.90 -10.48
C TYR A 69 -25.95 4.53 -11.28
N THR A 70 -25.81 4.70 -12.59
CA THR A 70 -26.91 5.11 -13.47
C THR A 70 -28.06 4.10 -13.38
N ALA A 71 -27.78 2.82 -13.57
CA ALA A 71 -28.79 1.76 -13.53
C ALA A 71 -29.51 1.68 -12.18
N LEU A 72 -28.77 1.82 -11.08
CA LEU A 72 -29.35 1.87 -9.74
C LEU A 72 -30.18 3.14 -9.53
N GLY A 73 -29.70 4.29 -9.99
CA GLY A 73 -30.40 5.56 -9.86
C GLY A 73 -31.72 5.59 -10.63
N ASP A 74 -31.76 4.94 -11.81
CA ASP A 74 -32.97 4.84 -12.63
C ASP A 74 -34.11 4.13 -11.89
N GLY A 75 -33.77 3.12 -11.07
CA GLY A 75 -34.74 2.39 -10.25
C GLY A 75 -35.03 3.02 -8.89
N LEU A 76 -34.03 3.59 -8.23
CA LEU A 76 -34.12 4.01 -6.83
C LEU A 76 -34.47 5.49 -6.64
N VAL A 77 -34.07 6.36 -7.57
CA VAL A 77 -34.19 7.82 -7.40
C VAL A 77 -34.60 8.51 -8.72
N PRO A 78 -35.77 8.16 -9.30
CA PRO A 78 -36.19 8.67 -10.61
C PRO A 78 -36.38 10.19 -10.66
N GLY A 79 -36.59 10.84 -9.51
CA GLY A 79 -36.74 12.29 -9.39
C GLY A 79 -35.43 13.10 -9.44
N VAL A 80 -34.27 12.45 -9.43
CA VAL A 80 -32.97 13.14 -9.57
C VAL A 80 -32.62 13.29 -11.04
N GLU A 81 -32.13 14.47 -11.43
CA GLU A 81 -31.68 14.75 -12.80
C GLU A 81 -30.70 13.66 -13.31
N PRO A 82 -30.91 13.10 -14.51
CA PRO A 82 -30.07 12.00 -15.02
C PRO A 82 -28.57 12.29 -15.05
N GLY A 83 -28.16 13.55 -15.29
CA GLY A 83 -26.74 13.93 -15.37
C GLY A 83 -25.99 13.83 -14.04
N VAL A 84 -26.65 14.05 -12.91
CA VAL A 84 -26.03 14.03 -11.56
C VAL A 84 -26.35 12.74 -10.80
N ARG A 85 -27.28 11.95 -11.31
CA ARG A 85 -27.76 10.70 -10.69
C ARG A 85 -26.63 9.71 -10.35
N PRO A 86 -25.63 9.44 -11.20
CA PRO A 86 -24.53 8.53 -10.86
C PRO A 86 -23.69 9.05 -9.68
N LEU A 87 -23.49 10.36 -9.60
CA LEU A 87 -22.76 11.01 -8.52
C LEU A 87 -23.50 10.85 -7.19
N VAL A 88 -24.81 11.10 -7.17
CA VAL A 88 -25.65 10.95 -5.96
C VAL A 88 -25.63 9.51 -5.46
N VAL A 89 -25.88 8.55 -6.36
CA VAL A 89 -25.89 7.12 -6.02
C VAL A 89 -24.51 6.65 -5.58
N GLY A 90 -23.45 6.99 -6.31
CA GLY A 90 -22.07 6.66 -5.95
C GLY A 90 -21.69 7.22 -4.58
N THR A 91 -22.02 8.49 -4.31
CA THR A 91 -21.77 9.13 -3.01
C THR A 91 -22.52 8.41 -1.88
N ALA A 92 -23.80 8.10 -2.07
CA ALA A 92 -24.62 7.44 -1.07
C ALA A 92 -24.14 6.01 -0.78
N LEU A 93 -23.85 5.22 -1.82
CA LEU A 93 -23.32 3.86 -1.67
C LEU A 93 -21.92 3.87 -1.04
N GLY A 94 -21.07 4.79 -1.48
CA GLY A 94 -19.75 4.99 -0.89
C GLY A 94 -19.82 5.34 0.59
N ALA A 95 -20.70 6.29 0.96
CA ALA A 95 -20.95 6.67 2.35
C ALA A 95 -21.45 5.48 3.18
N LEU A 96 -22.35 4.66 2.62
CA LEU A 96 -22.87 3.46 3.27
C LEU A 96 -21.78 2.40 3.49
N LEU A 97 -20.95 2.13 2.50
CA LEU A 97 -19.80 1.22 2.65
C LEU A 97 -18.80 1.76 3.67
N GLY A 98 -18.53 3.07 3.62
CA GLY A 98 -17.72 3.78 4.60
C GLY A 98 -18.27 3.66 6.02
N LEU A 99 -19.59 3.75 6.18
CA LEU A 99 -20.27 3.54 7.46
C LEU A 99 -20.03 2.13 8.01
N VAL A 100 -20.18 1.11 7.17
CA VAL A 100 -19.96 -0.29 7.56
C VAL A 100 -18.50 -0.49 8.00
N VAL A 101 -17.54 -0.02 7.22
CA VAL A 101 -16.11 -0.11 7.55
C VAL A 101 -15.80 0.66 8.84
N GLY A 102 -16.30 1.89 8.96
CA GLY A 102 -16.14 2.74 10.13
C GLY A 102 -16.72 2.11 11.39
N ALA A 103 -17.88 1.46 11.29
CA ALA A 103 -18.50 0.76 12.40
C ALA A 103 -17.63 -0.43 12.85
N VAL A 104 -17.13 -1.24 11.91
CA VAL A 104 -16.23 -2.35 12.22
C VAL A 104 -14.93 -1.86 12.87
N MET A 105 -14.38 -0.73 12.42
CA MET A 105 -13.19 -0.13 13.03
C MET A 105 -13.49 0.44 14.43
N ALA A 106 -14.62 1.14 14.59
CA ALA A 106 -15.04 1.71 15.86
C ALA A 106 -15.21 0.64 16.95
N LEU A 107 -15.72 -0.54 16.59
CA LEU A 107 -15.83 -1.67 17.54
C LEU A 107 -14.47 -2.17 18.06
N ARG A 108 -13.37 -1.88 17.35
CA ARG A 108 -12.00 -2.27 17.74
C ARG A 108 -11.28 -1.20 18.54
N LEU A 109 -11.85 0.00 18.68
CA LEU A 109 -11.24 1.14 19.35
C LEU A 109 -11.76 1.27 20.80
N GLY A 110 -10.85 1.61 21.72
CA GLY A 110 -11.11 1.61 23.16
C GLY A 110 -11.79 2.87 23.73
N SER A 111 -11.75 4.01 23.02
CA SER A 111 -12.28 5.29 23.54
C SER A 111 -13.44 5.84 22.69
N GLY A 112 -14.45 6.45 23.32
CA GLY A 112 -15.62 7.00 22.61
C GLY A 112 -15.26 8.04 21.54
N GLY A 113 -14.30 8.93 21.83
CA GLY A 113 -13.85 9.95 20.87
C GLY A 113 -13.20 9.36 19.60
N SER A 114 -12.36 8.33 19.76
CA SER A 114 -11.72 7.68 18.61
C SER A 114 -12.72 6.92 17.73
N ARG A 115 -13.80 6.39 18.32
CA ARG A 115 -14.89 5.73 17.59
C ARG A 115 -15.65 6.69 16.68
N ILE A 116 -16.01 7.86 17.20
CA ILE A 116 -16.74 8.88 16.42
C ILE A 116 -15.88 9.36 15.25
N ILE A 117 -14.60 9.64 15.50
CA ILE A 117 -13.66 10.07 14.45
C ILE A 117 -13.48 8.98 13.39
N ALA A 118 -13.32 7.70 13.80
CA ALA A 118 -13.18 6.60 12.86
C ALA A 118 -14.45 6.39 12.02
N LEU A 119 -15.63 6.47 12.63
CA LEU A 119 -16.90 6.33 11.93
C LEU A 119 -17.11 7.47 10.93
N ALA A 120 -17.04 8.72 11.40
CA ALA A 120 -17.24 9.90 10.56
C ALA A 120 -16.20 9.96 9.43
N GLY A 121 -14.93 9.71 9.76
CA GLY A 121 -13.85 9.68 8.78
C GLY A 121 -14.08 8.62 7.71
N ALA A 122 -14.47 7.40 8.08
CA ALA A 122 -14.73 6.33 7.12
C ALA A 122 -15.95 6.63 6.22
N VAL A 123 -17.02 7.21 6.77
CA VAL A 123 -18.18 7.64 5.97
C VAL A 123 -17.78 8.71 4.96
N ILE A 124 -17.05 9.74 5.39
CA ILE A 124 -16.62 10.83 4.50
C ILE A 124 -15.69 10.29 3.41
N VAL A 125 -14.70 9.48 3.77
CA VAL A 125 -13.79 8.86 2.80
C VAL A 125 -14.55 7.96 1.84
N GLY A 126 -15.47 7.14 2.34
CA GLY A 126 -16.33 6.29 1.52
C GLY A 126 -17.17 7.11 0.54
N ALA A 127 -17.79 8.19 0.99
CA ALA A 127 -18.57 9.10 0.17
C ALA A 127 -17.72 9.72 -0.95
N LEU A 128 -16.51 10.18 -0.62
CA LEU A 128 -15.57 10.75 -1.59
C LEU A 128 -15.09 9.72 -2.61
N ILE A 129 -14.79 8.49 -2.19
CA ILE A 129 -14.42 7.40 -3.11
C ILE A 129 -15.59 7.06 -4.02
N GLY A 130 -16.80 6.95 -3.47
CA GLY A 130 -18.03 6.70 -4.21
C GLY A 130 -18.29 7.78 -5.26
N ALA A 131 -18.21 9.05 -4.85
CA ALA A 131 -18.34 10.21 -5.73
C ALA A 131 -17.26 10.22 -6.83
N PHE A 132 -16.00 9.99 -6.47
CA PHE A 132 -14.90 9.93 -7.43
C PHE A 132 -15.07 8.79 -8.44
N SER A 133 -15.51 7.62 -7.98
CA SER A 133 -15.77 6.47 -8.86
C SER A 133 -16.94 6.68 -9.82
N ALA A 134 -17.85 7.62 -9.52
CA ALA A 134 -18.96 7.96 -10.40
C ALA A 134 -18.52 8.81 -11.60
N ILE A 135 -17.31 9.36 -11.58
CA ILE A 135 -16.76 10.13 -12.70
C ILE A 135 -16.43 9.17 -13.85
N THR A 136 -16.76 9.58 -15.07
CA THR A 136 -16.33 8.86 -16.29
C THR A 136 -14.89 9.22 -16.60
N PHE A 137 -14.04 8.22 -16.76
CA PHE A 137 -12.61 8.44 -17.01
C PHE A 137 -12.26 8.00 -18.43
N GLY A 138 -11.39 8.76 -19.10
CA GLY A 138 -10.75 8.26 -20.31
C GLY A 138 -9.94 6.99 -20.00
N VAL A 139 -9.87 6.06 -20.97
CA VAL A 139 -9.16 4.78 -20.82
C VAL A 139 -7.74 4.96 -20.26
N GLN A 140 -7.02 5.97 -20.75
CA GLN A 140 -5.67 6.30 -20.28
C GLN A 140 -5.63 6.66 -18.79
N ILE A 141 -6.60 7.44 -18.31
CA ILE A 141 -6.72 7.84 -16.90
C ILE A 141 -7.12 6.64 -16.05
N GLY A 142 -8.06 5.81 -16.53
CA GLY A 142 -8.45 4.57 -15.85
C GLY A 142 -7.26 3.63 -15.64
N ILE A 143 -6.43 3.44 -16.67
CA ILE A 143 -5.20 2.65 -16.60
C ILE A 143 -4.21 3.28 -15.61
N GLY A 144 -3.97 4.60 -15.70
CA GLY A 144 -3.08 5.31 -14.78
C GLY A 144 -3.52 5.16 -13.32
N LEU A 145 -4.80 5.38 -13.02
CA LEU A 145 -5.35 5.18 -11.67
C LEU A 145 -5.23 3.73 -11.21
N GLY A 146 -5.53 2.75 -12.07
CA GLY A 146 -5.38 1.33 -11.74
C GLY A 146 -3.94 0.95 -11.41
N LEU A 147 -2.96 1.44 -12.17
CA LEU A 147 -1.53 1.26 -11.86
C LEU A 147 -1.14 1.87 -10.51
N ALA A 148 -1.59 3.11 -10.25
CA ALA A 148 -1.32 3.79 -8.98
C ALA A 148 -1.90 3.01 -7.79
N VAL A 149 -3.14 2.54 -7.90
CA VAL A 149 -3.77 1.68 -6.88
C VAL A 149 -3.02 0.37 -6.72
N GLY A 150 -2.57 -0.26 -7.81
CA GLY A 150 -1.75 -1.47 -7.76
C GLY A 150 -0.45 -1.26 -6.97
N TYR A 151 0.30 -0.18 -7.24
CA TYR A 151 1.53 0.10 -6.48
C TYR A 151 1.27 0.38 -5.00
N LEU A 152 0.24 1.18 -4.70
CA LEU A 152 -0.16 1.45 -3.32
C LEU A 152 -0.59 0.18 -2.59
N ALA A 153 -1.37 -0.68 -3.24
CA ALA A 153 -1.78 -1.97 -2.70
C ALA A 153 -0.57 -2.87 -2.43
N TRP A 154 0.42 -2.88 -3.32
CA TRP A 154 1.64 -3.67 -3.11
C TRP A 154 2.40 -3.20 -1.87
N ILE A 155 2.62 -1.89 -1.72
CA ILE A 155 3.27 -1.28 -0.55
C ILE A 155 2.48 -1.61 0.73
N ALA A 156 1.16 -1.45 0.70
CA ALA A 156 0.29 -1.71 1.86
C ALA A 156 0.31 -3.19 2.28
N LEU A 157 0.30 -4.11 1.32
CA LEU A 157 0.40 -5.55 1.58
C LEU A 157 1.77 -5.88 2.20
N MET A 158 2.85 -5.33 1.66
CA MET A 158 4.19 -5.50 2.24
C MET A 158 4.27 -4.95 3.67
N ALA A 159 3.74 -3.76 3.94
CA ALA A 159 3.67 -3.20 5.29
C ALA A 159 2.85 -4.08 6.25
N THR A 160 1.74 -4.64 5.76
CA THR A 160 0.87 -5.53 6.54
C THR A 160 1.57 -6.85 6.89
N GLU A 161 2.34 -7.41 5.96
CA GLU A 161 3.14 -8.62 6.19
C GLU A 161 4.18 -8.39 7.29
N VAL A 162 4.86 -7.24 7.29
CA VAL A 162 5.81 -6.88 8.35
C VAL A 162 5.11 -6.69 9.69
N ALA A 163 3.98 -5.98 9.69
CA ALA A 163 3.21 -5.73 10.91
C ALA A 163 2.68 -7.03 11.56
N ARG A 164 2.42 -8.07 10.75
CA ARG A 164 1.93 -9.38 11.24
C ARG A 164 3.05 -10.37 11.54
N GLY A 165 4.09 -10.41 10.72
CA GLY A 165 5.17 -11.39 10.81
C GLY A 165 6.30 -10.97 11.75
N GLY A 166 6.45 -9.68 12.03
CA GLY A 166 7.61 -9.14 12.73
C GLY A 166 8.89 -9.22 11.88
N VAL A 167 9.98 -8.67 12.43
CA VAL A 167 11.32 -8.77 11.86
C VAL A 167 12.19 -9.56 12.84
N ASP A 168 12.84 -10.62 12.35
CA ASP A 168 13.75 -11.44 13.14
C ASP A 168 15.12 -10.73 13.24
N PHE A 169 15.22 -9.84 14.22
CA PHE A 169 16.44 -9.08 14.48
C PHE A 169 17.61 -9.96 14.94
N ASP A 170 17.34 -11.13 15.52
CA ASP A 170 18.39 -12.06 15.95
C ASP A 170 19.00 -12.76 14.74
N ALA A 171 18.19 -13.23 13.80
CA ALA A 171 18.69 -13.74 12.52
C ALA A 171 19.44 -12.66 11.72
N LEU A 172 18.94 -11.42 11.74
CA LEU A 172 19.60 -10.30 11.08
C LEU A 172 20.96 -10.00 11.73
N LYS A 173 21.02 -9.96 13.06
CA LYS A 173 22.25 -9.76 13.82
C LYS A 173 23.21 -10.92 13.57
N ALA A 174 22.77 -12.17 13.61
CA ALA A 174 23.63 -13.32 13.32
C ALA A 174 24.27 -13.25 11.92
N ARG A 175 23.56 -12.66 10.94
CA ARG A 175 24.06 -12.49 9.57
C ARG A 175 25.09 -11.37 9.42
N PHE A 176 24.94 -10.28 10.18
CA PHE A 176 25.77 -9.08 10.04
C PHE A 176 26.76 -8.86 11.21
N TYR A 177 26.65 -9.62 12.29
CA TYR A 177 27.55 -9.54 13.44
C TYR A 177 28.69 -10.55 13.28
N PRO A 178 29.95 -10.09 13.13
CA PRO A 178 31.08 -10.96 12.86
C PRO A 178 31.59 -11.63 14.15
N SER A 179 30.79 -12.51 14.74
CA SER A 179 31.15 -13.24 15.98
C SER A 179 32.46 -14.00 15.83
N GLN A 180 32.67 -14.69 14.70
CA GLN A 180 33.92 -15.42 14.45
C GLN A 180 35.16 -14.53 14.54
N THR A 181 35.13 -13.34 13.91
CA THR A 181 36.28 -12.42 13.93
C THR A 181 36.53 -11.87 15.33
N ILE A 182 35.47 -11.55 16.07
CA ILE A 182 35.56 -11.08 17.45
C ILE A 182 36.14 -12.17 18.36
N ASP A 183 35.64 -13.40 18.25
CA ASP A 183 36.06 -14.51 19.09
C ASP A 183 37.50 -14.92 18.79
N THR A 184 37.90 -14.94 17.51
CA THR A 184 39.30 -15.14 17.09
C THR A 184 40.22 -14.03 17.62
N SER A 185 39.74 -12.78 17.63
CA SER A 185 40.51 -11.64 18.16
C SER A 185 40.67 -11.71 19.67
N LYS A 186 39.64 -12.15 20.40
CA LYS A 186 39.72 -12.39 21.86
C LYS A 186 40.71 -13.50 22.18
N GLU A 187 40.64 -14.62 21.47
CA GLU A 187 41.58 -15.73 21.66
C GLU A 187 43.04 -15.29 21.41
N THR A 188 43.25 -14.49 20.35
CA THR A 188 44.57 -13.92 20.04
C THR A 188 45.05 -12.97 21.15
N LEU A 189 44.17 -12.13 21.70
CA LEU A 189 44.49 -11.23 22.81
C LEU A 189 44.86 -12.01 24.08
N GLU A 190 44.10 -13.05 24.41
CA GLU A 190 44.37 -13.94 25.56
C GLU A 190 45.71 -14.67 25.40
N TRP A 191 46.01 -15.14 24.20
CA TRP A 191 47.31 -15.74 23.88
C TRP A 191 48.46 -14.74 24.05
N LEU A 192 48.27 -13.48 23.60
CA LEU A 192 49.26 -12.41 23.77
C LEU A 192 49.47 -12.05 25.24
N GLN A 193 48.41 -11.93 26.02
CA GLN A 193 48.49 -11.65 27.46
C GLN A 193 49.26 -12.72 28.23
N ARG A 194 49.15 -14.01 27.84
CA ARG A 194 49.95 -15.09 28.45
C ARG A 194 51.43 -15.04 28.09
N ARG A 195 51.81 -14.34 27.01
CA ARG A 195 53.19 -14.27 26.51
C ARG A 195 53.89 -12.94 26.79
N MET A 196 53.15 -11.88 27.14
CA MET A 196 53.75 -10.60 27.49
C MET A 196 54.34 -10.63 28.92
N PRO A 197 55.56 -10.11 29.13
CA PRO A 197 56.13 -9.95 30.47
C PRO A 197 55.24 -9.04 31.35
N PRO A 198 55.16 -9.27 32.66
CA PRO A 198 54.42 -8.38 33.55
C PRO A 198 55.07 -6.98 33.53
N GLY A 199 54.37 -5.95 33.03
CA GLY A 199 54.79 -4.55 33.22
C GLY A 199 54.67 -3.55 32.05
N ILE A 200 54.14 -3.90 30.87
CA ILE A 200 54.11 -2.98 29.70
C ILE A 200 52.75 -2.28 29.49
N GLY A 201 51.73 -2.57 30.32
CA GLY A 201 50.38 -2.00 30.18
C GLY A 201 49.82 -1.49 31.50
N SER A 202 50.33 -0.34 31.96
CA SER A 202 49.68 0.51 32.96
C SER A 202 49.51 1.91 32.38
#